data_AF-A0A6I9N325-F1
#
_entry.id   AF-A0A6I9N325-F1
#
_cell.length_a   1.000
_cell.length_b   1.000
_cell.length_c   1.000
_cell.angle_alpha   90.00
_cell.angle_beta   90.00
_cell.angle_gamma   90.00
#
_symmetry.space_group_name_H-M   'P 1'
#
loop_
_entity.id
_entity.type
_entity.pdbx_description
1 polymer ?
#
loop_
_entity_poly.entity_id
_entity_poly.type
_entity_poly.pdbx_seq_one_letter_code
_entity_poly.pdbx_strand_id
1 'polypeptide(L)'
;DLDGVDIMLGVCSNGLMVYKDKLRINRFPWPKVLKVSYKRSSFFIKIRPSEVEQYESAIGFKLPTYKAAKKLWKVCVEHHTFFRLTSSEMVTTPRKFLALGSKFRYSGRTQAQTRQASSLIDRPAPMFQRSSSKRNSRSLDGGTL
;
A
#
# COMPACT_ATOMS: atom_id res chain seq x y z
N ASP A 1 0.14 -10.51 15.91
CA ASP A 1 -0.83 -11.03 14.94
C ASP A 1 -2.10 -11.37 15.71
N LEU A 2 -2.98 -12.23 15.19
CA LEU A 2 -4.13 -12.73 15.96
C LEU A 2 -3.71 -13.67 17.10
N ASP A 3 -2.49 -14.21 17.05
CA ASP A 3 -1.90 -15.13 18.03
C ASP A 3 -1.09 -14.39 19.11
N GLY A 4 -1.13 -13.05 19.12
CA GLY A 4 -0.51 -12.21 20.16
C GLY A 4 0.95 -11.83 19.90
N VAL A 5 1.53 -12.16 18.74
CA VAL A 5 2.92 -11.80 18.42
C VAL A 5 3.02 -10.31 18.09
N ASP A 6 3.98 -9.59 18.67
CA ASP A 6 4.21 -8.20 18.25
C ASP A 6 4.82 -8.15 16.84
N ILE A 7 4.15 -7.40 15.96
CA ILE A 7 4.49 -7.31 14.55
C ILE A 7 4.25 -5.89 14.04
N MET A 8 5.11 -5.46 13.13
CA MET A 8 5.00 -4.16 12.49
C MET A 8 4.52 -4.33 11.04
N LEU A 9 3.52 -3.54 10.66
CA LEU A 9 2.93 -3.53 9.32
C LEU A 9 3.34 -2.26 8.57
N GLY A 10 3.92 -2.42 7.38
CA GLY A 10 4.33 -1.31 6.50
C GLY A 10 3.64 -1.38 5.15
N VAL A 11 3.15 -0.24 4.65
CA VAL A 11 2.54 -0.13 3.31
C VAL A 11 3.50 0.61 2.39
N CYS A 12 3.79 0.06 1.21
CA CYS A 12 4.68 0.68 0.22
C CYS A 12 4.10 0.60 -1.20
N SER A 13 4.79 1.21 -2.16
CA SER A 13 4.40 1.15 -3.58
C SER A 13 4.29 -0.27 -4.11
N ASN A 14 5.10 -1.19 -3.58
CA ASN A 14 5.22 -2.56 -4.07
C ASN A 14 4.33 -3.56 -3.34
N GLY A 15 3.68 -3.20 -2.24
CA GLY A 15 2.89 -4.12 -1.42
C GLY A 15 2.74 -3.74 0.05
N LEU A 16 2.15 -4.65 0.81
CA LEU A 16 2.16 -4.66 2.27
C LEU A 16 3.35 -5.51 2.76
N MET A 17 4.04 -5.07 3.80
CA MET A 17 5.17 -5.76 4.42
C MET A 17 4.89 -6.01 5.89
N VAL A 18 5.33 -7.17 6.39
CA VAL A 18 5.24 -7.54 7.80
C VAL A 18 6.65 -7.71 8.33
N TYR A 19 6.91 -7.08 9.46
CA TYR A 19 8.18 -7.14 10.16
C TYR A 19 7.98 -7.68 11.56
N LYS A 20 8.95 -8.45 12.03
CA LYS A 20 9.08 -8.90 13.41
C LYS A 20 10.53 -8.69 13.81
N ASP A 21 10.79 -8.09 14.97
CA ASP A 21 12.15 -7.84 15.45
C ASP A 21 13.04 -7.10 14.42
N LYS A 22 12.45 -6.14 13.70
CA LYS A 22 13.06 -5.39 12.58
C LYS A 22 13.41 -6.23 11.34
N LEU A 23 13.21 -7.54 11.37
CA LEU A 23 13.36 -8.45 10.23
C LEU A 23 12.06 -8.52 9.44
N ARG A 24 12.15 -8.47 8.10
CA ARG A 24 11.00 -8.63 7.22
C ARG A 24 10.64 -10.11 7.11
N ILE A 25 9.50 -10.49 7.69
CA ILE A 25 9.04 -11.88 7.69
C ILE A 25 8.15 -12.21 6.50
N ASN A 26 7.28 -11.29 6.08
CA ASN A 26 6.32 -11.53 5.00
C ASN A 26 6.16 -10.31 4.09
N ARG A 27 5.88 -10.58 2.82
CA ARG A 27 5.58 -9.57 1.81
C ARG A 27 4.37 -9.97 0.99
N PHE A 28 3.40 -9.07 0.91
CA PHE A 28 2.20 -9.21 0.09
C PHE A 28 2.24 -8.21 -1.06
N PRO A 29 2.74 -8.61 -2.24
CA PRO A 29 2.82 -7.72 -3.40
C PRO A 29 1.42 -7.42 -3.95
N TRP A 30 1.15 -6.17 -4.33
CA TRP A 30 -0.19 -5.76 -4.80
C TRP A 30 -0.81 -6.66 -5.88
N PRO A 31 -0.06 -7.18 -6.87
CA PRO A 31 -0.62 -8.12 -7.86
C PRO A 31 -1.19 -9.42 -7.26
N LYS A 32 -0.65 -9.90 -6.13
CA LYS A 32 -1.16 -11.09 -5.42
C LYS A 32 -2.30 -10.78 -4.46
N VAL A 33 -2.52 -9.51 -4.09
CA VAL A 33 -3.59 -9.11 -3.17
C VAL A 33 -4.93 -9.12 -3.88
N LEU A 34 -5.85 -9.94 -3.39
CA LEU A 34 -7.22 -10.03 -3.89
C LEU A 34 -8.16 -9.06 -3.19
N LYS A 35 -8.05 -8.96 -1.86
CA LYS A 35 -8.96 -8.15 -1.04
C LYS A 35 -8.27 -7.71 0.24
N VAL A 36 -8.58 -6.49 0.66
CA VAL A 36 -8.28 -6.01 2.02
C VAL A 36 -9.57 -5.62 2.72
N SER A 37 -9.66 -5.92 4.01
CA SER A 37 -10.83 -5.63 4.83
C SER A 37 -10.44 -5.40 6.29
N TYR A 38 -11.34 -4.82 7.08
CA TYR A 38 -11.14 -4.71 8.51
C TYR A 38 -12.47 -4.94 9.25
N LYS A 39 -12.40 -5.49 10.47
CA LYS A 39 -13.53 -5.69 11.38
C LYS A 39 -13.08 -5.35 12.79
N ARG A 40 -13.74 -4.38 13.43
CA ARG A 40 -13.33 -3.83 14.74
C ARG A 40 -11.86 -3.37 14.68
N SER A 41 -10.98 -3.91 15.52
CA SER A 41 -9.55 -3.65 15.51
C SER A 41 -8.72 -4.70 14.75
N SER A 42 -9.37 -5.58 13.99
CA SER A 42 -8.68 -6.59 13.18
C SER A 42 -8.67 -6.19 11.70
N PHE A 43 -7.52 -6.34 11.05
CA PHE A 43 -7.30 -6.14 9.61
C PHE A 43 -7.08 -7.50 8.94
N PHE A 44 -7.62 -7.69 7.74
CA PHE A 44 -7.53 -8.96 7.00
C PHE A 44 -7.12 -8.71 5.57
N ILE A 45 -6.20 -9.54 5.07
CA ILE A 45 -5.74 -9.55 3.69
C ILE A 45 -6.00 -10.91 3.07
N LYS A 46 -6.68 -10.92 1.92
CA LYS A 46 -6.86 -12.11 1.10
C LYS A 46 -5.90 -12.06 -0.07
N ILE A 47 -5.11 -13.11 -0.27
CA ILE A 47 -4.15 -13.24 -1.36
C ILE A 47 -4.53 -14.40 -2.29
N ARG A 48 -4.06 -14.35 -3.54
CA ARG A 48 -4.18 -15.48 -4.46
C ARG A 48 -3.35 -16.64 -3.91
N PRO A 49 -3.91 -17.86 -3.79
CA PRO A 49 -3.11 -19.03 -3.47
C PRO A 49 -2.07 -19.25 -4.57
N SER A 50 -0.88 -19.69 -4.16
CA SER A 50 0.21 -20.09 -5.06
C SER A 50 0.36 -21.60 -4.93
N GLU A 51 0.84 -22.29 -5.97
CA GLU A 51 1.06 -23.76 -5.93
C GLU A 51 1.94 -24.20 -4.74
N VAL A 52 2.83 -23.31 -4.27
CA VAL A 52 3.75 -23.51 -3.15
C VAL A 52 3.15 -23.18 -1.77
N GLU A 53 2.06 -22.41 -1.71
CA GLU A 53 1.42 -21.91 -0.48
C GLU A 53 -0.01 -22.45 -0.41
N GLN A 54 -0.15 -23.72 -0.05
CA GLN A 54 -1.43 -24.45 -0.09
C GLN A 54 -2.38 -24.17 1.10
N TYR A 55 -2.00 -23.36 2.10
CA TYR A 55 -2.88 -23.04 3.24
C TYR A 55 -2.99 -21.54 3.60
N GLU A 56 -4.22 -21.20 4.00
CA GLU A 56 -4.82 -19.89 4.30
C GLU A 56 -4.60 -18.76 3.28
N SER A 57 -5.54 -18.67 2.32
CA SER A 57 -5.64 -17.51 1.42
C SER A 57 -5.97 -16.19 2.13
N ALA A 58 -6.21 -16.18 3.45
CA ALA A 58 -6.61 -15.01 4.21
C ALA A 58 -5.82 -14.89 5.51
N ILE A 59 -5.02 -13.83 5.65
CA ILE A 59 -4.20 -13.54 6.83
C ILE A 59 -4.87 -12.43 7.65
N GLY A 60 -4.93 -12.63 8.97
CA GLY A 60 -5.50 -11.68 9.92
C GLY A 60 -4.47 -11.04 10.83
N PHE A 61 -4.63 -9.74 11.10
CA PHE A 61 -3.77 -8.96 11.97
C PHE A 61 -4.60 -8.21 13.01
N LYS A 62 -4.26 -8.34 14.29
CA LYS A 62 -4.84 -7.52 15.36
C LYS A 62 -4.07 -6.20 15.46
N LEU A 63 -4.80 -5.08 15.49
CA LEU A 63 -4.24 -3.76 15.76
C LEU A 63 -4.67 -3.25 17.13
N PRO A 64 -3.93 -2.27 17.72
CA PRO A 64 -4.24 -1.73 19.04
C PRO A 64 -5.63 -1.08 19.12
N THR A 65 -6.09 -0.45 18.03
CA THR A 65 -7.38 0.27 18.01
C THR A 65 -8.13 0.07 16.69
N TYR A 66 -9.45 0.26 16.71
CA TYR A 66 -10.26 0.26 15.49
C TYR A 66 -9.87 1.39 14.53
N LYS A 67 -9.40 2.53 15.07
CA LYS A 67 -8.92 3.68 14.29
C LYS A 67 -7.67 3.30 13.50
N ALA A 68 -6.73 2.59 14.13
CA ALA A 68 -5.53 2.09 13.47
C ALA A 68 -5.89 1.09 12.35
N ALA A 69 -6.79 0.13 12.62
CA ALA A 69 -7.24 -0.83 11.62
C ALA A 69 -7.92 -0.15 10.42
N LYS A 70 -8.80 0.83 10.68
CA LYS A 70 -9.46 1.62 9.63
C LYS A 70 -8.44 2.46 8.83
N LYS A 71 -7.46 3.06 9.49
CA LYS A 71 -6.39 3.85 8.83
C LYS A 71 -5.56 2.96 7.91
N LEU A 72 -5.07 1.83 8.41
CA LEU A 72 -4.31 0.86 7.62
C LEU A 72 -5.11 0.39 6.40
N TRP A 73 -6.38 0.04 6.60
CA TRP A 73 -7.25 -0.37 5.49
C TRP A 73 -7.39 0.72 4.42
N LYS A 74 -7.62 1.98 4.80
CA LYS A 74 -7.71 3.10 3.85
C LYS A 74 -6.41 3.25 3.04
N VAL A 75 -5.27 3.27 3.73
CA VAL A 75 -3.95 3.41 3.10
C VAL A 75 -3.67 2.25 2.13
N CYS A 76 -4.01 1.02 2.51
CA CYS A 76 -3.90 -0.14 1.62
C CYS A 76 -4.79 0.00 0.37
N VAL A 77 -6.04 0.45 0.53
CA VAL A 77 -6.96 0.68 -0.61
C VAL A 77 -6.40 1.75 -1.54
N GLU A 78 -5.86 2.86 -1.01
CA GLU A 78 -5.25 3.93 -1.80
C GLU A 78 -4.03 3.43 -2.57
N HIS A 79 -3.07 2.78 -1.90
CA HIS A 79 -1.84 2.30 -2.54
C HIS A 79 -2.11 1.21 -3.56
N HIS A 80 -2.96 0.24 -3.22
CA HIS A 80 -3.37 -0.79 -4.14
C HIS A 80 -4.01 -0.19 -5.40
N THR A 81 -4.96 0.74 -5.25
CA THR A 81 -5.63 1.36 -6.39
C THR A 81 -4.67 2.22 -7.20
N PHE A 82 -3.89 3.07 -6.54
CA PHE A 82 -3.00 4.03 -7.19
C PHE A 82 -1.88 3.37 -7.99
N PHE A 83 -1.23 2.33 -7.44
CA PHE A 83 -0.08 1.68 -8.07
C PHE A 83 -0.45 0.49 -8.96
N ARG A 84 -1.58 -0.19 -8.71
CA ARG A 84 -1.96 -1.39 -9.47
C ARG A 84 -2.94 -1.11 -10.60
N LEU A 85 -3.95 -0.27 -10.38
CA LEU A 85 -5.04 -0.13 -11.34
C LEU A 85 -4.69 0.92 -12.42
N THR A 86 -4.90 0.55 -13.68
CA THR A 86 -4.71 1.42 -14.84
C THR A 86 -5.72 2.56 -14.89
N SER A 87 -6.91 2.35 -14.31
CA SER A 87 -7.93 3.36 -14.05
C SER A 87 -8.57 3.12 -12.69
N SER A 88 -9.07 4.16 -12.01
CA SER A 88 -9.96 3.97 -10.87
C SER A 88 -11.17 3.15 -11.32
N GLU A 89 -11.49 2.06 -10.63
CA GLU A 89 -12.61 1.18 -10.98
C GLU A 89 -13.91 2.01 -11.09
N MET A 90 -14.48 2.09 -12.31
CA MET A 90 -15.77 2.75 -12.53
C MET A 90 -16.85 1.91 -11.85
N VAL A 91 -17.67 2.56 -11.04
CA VAL A 91 -18.62 1.93 -10.12
C VAL A 91 -19.62 1.02 -10.87
N THR A 92 -19.38 -0.30 -10.89
CA THR A 92 -20.36 -1.28 -11.40
C THR A 92 -21.27 -1.83 -10.30
N THR A 93 -20.94 -1.64 -9.02
CA THR A 93 -21.78 -2.17 -7.93
C THR A 93 -22.80 -1.13 -7.46
N PRO A 94 -24.12 -1.37 -7.65
CA PRO A 94 -25.17 -0.41 -7.27
C PRO A 94 -25.12 -0.08 -5.77
N ARG A 95 -25.40 1.19 -5.44
CA ARG A 95 -25.40 1.69 -4.07
C ARG A 95 -26.51 0.98 -3.29
N LYS A 96 -26.15 0.06 -2.38
CA LYS A 96 -27.10 -0.45 -1.39
C LYS A 96 -27.45 0.69 -0.42
N PHE A 97 -28.74 1.02 -0.31
CA PHE A 97 -29.22 2.25 0.32
C PHE A 97 -29.05 2.34 1.85
N LEU A 98 -28.50 1.33 2.54
CA LEU A 98 -28.31 1.34 3.99
C LEU A 98 -27.00 0.68 4.45
N ALA A 99 -25.85 1.14 3.96
CA ALA A 99 -24.55 0.60 4.38
C ALA A 99 -24.04 1.23 5.68
N LEU A 100 -24.18 0.51 6.80
CA LEU A 100 -23.49 0.78 8.07
C LEU A 100 -22.01 0.38 7.93
N GLY A 101 -21.10 1.35 7.88
CA GLY A 101 -19.66 1.08 7.75
C GLY A 101 -18.89 2.19 7.03
N SER A 102 -17.57 2.00 6.88
CA SER A 102 -16.72 2.94 6.16
C SER A 102 -17.00 2.87 4.64
N LYS A 103 -17.54 3.96 4.07
CA LYS A 103 -17.83 4.11 2.63
C LYS A 103 -16.64 4.59 1.80
N PHE A 104 -15.42 4.56 2.36
CA PHE A 104 -14.23 5.08 1.71
C PHE A 104 -13.95 4.35 0.38
N ARG A 105 -13.70 5.14 -0.65
CA ARG A 105 -13.28 4.70 -1.98
C ARG A 105 -12.19 5.64 -2.45
N TYR A 106 -11.25 5.10 -3.22
CA TYR A 106 -10.26 5.91 -3.89
C TYR A 106 -10.94 6.73 -5.00
N SER A 107 -10.80 8.06 -4.96
CA SER A 107 -11.39 8.99 -5.93
C SER A 107 -10.35 9.84 -6.67
N GLY A 108 -9.06 9.50 -6.54
CA GLY A 108 -7.96 10.22 -7.18
C GLY A 108 -7.60 9.69 -8.57
N ARG A 109 -6.59 10.31 -9.20
CA ARG A 109 -5.96 9.82 -10.42
C ARG A 109 -4.92 8.75 -10.11
N THR A 110 -5.00 7.59 -10.76
CA THR A 110 -3.99 6.53 -10.60
C THR A 110 -2.64 6.95 -11.19
N GLN A 111 -1.56 6.24 -10.83
CA GLN A 111 -0.23 6.52 -11.40
C GLN A 111 -0.23 6.36 -12.93
N ALA A 112 -0.96 5.37 -13.45
CA ALA A 112 -1.10 5.15 -14.88
C ALA A 112 -1.80 6.33 -15.58
N GLN A 113 -2.91 6.83 -15.02
CA GLN A 113 -3.62 8.00 -15.56
C GLN A 113 -2.74 9.26 -15.55
N THR A 114 -2.00 9.50 -14.47
CA THR A 114 -1.08 10.65 -14.40
C THR A 114 0.05 10.54 -15.44
N ARG A 115 0.61 9.34 -15.63
CA ARG A 115 1.64 9.10 -16.65
C ARG A 115 1.11 9.29 -18.06
N GLN A 116 -0.07 8.75 -18.38
CA GLN A 116 -0.73 8.92 -19.67
C GLN A 116 -1.07 10.39 -19.95
N ALA A 117 -1.65 11.10 -18.97
CA ALA A 117 -1.93 12.52 -19.12
C ALA A 117 -0.64 13.32 -19.35
N SER A 118 0.46 12.94 -18.69
CA SER A 118 1.76 13.60 -18.86
C SER A 118 2.39 13.34 -20.23
N SER A 119 2.24 12.14 -20.79
CA SER A 119 2.76 11.81 -22.14
C SER A 119 2.03 12.52 -23.27
N LEU A 120 0.82 13.01 -23.03
CA LEU A 120 0.01 13.78 -23.99
C LEU A 120 0.27 15.29 -23.93
N ILE A 121 1.15 15.75 -23.03
CA ILE A 121 1.48 17.17 -22.90
C ILE A 121 2.48 17.54 -24.02
N ASP A 122 2.02 18.34 -24.98
CA ASP A 122 2.82 18.82 -26.12
C ASP A 122 3.52 20.17 -25.89
N ARG A 123 3.59 20.64 -24.64
CA ARG A 123 4.25 21.92 -24.33
C ARG A 123 5.76 21.73 -24.15
N PRO A 124 6.60 22.66 -24.65
CA PRO A 124 8.03 22.61 -24.41
C PRO A 124 8.31 22.64 -22.90
N ALA A 125 9.31 21.86 -22.46
CA ALA A 125 9.73 21.86 -21.07
C ALA A 125 10.15 23.28 -20.67
N PRO A 126 9.66 23.81 -19.53
CA PRO A 126 10.09 25.12 -19.07
C PRO A 126 11.61 25.11 -18.87
N MET A 127 12.26 26.23 -19.15
CA MET A 127 13.68 26.38 -18.88
C MET A 127 13.86 26.58 -17.37
N PHE A 128 14.50 25.64 -16.69
CA PHE A 128 14.85 25.78 -15.28
C PHE A 128 16.24 25.21 -15.04
N GLN A 129 17.06 25.97 -14.30
CA GLN A 129 18.40 25.56 -13.92
C GLN A 129 18.28 24.70 -12.66
N ARG A 130 18.45 23.37 -12.80
CA ARG A 130 18.51 22.46 -11.65
C ARG A 130 19.80 22.71 -10.90
N SER A 131 19.74 23.31 -9.71
CA SER A 131 20.86 23.25 -8.78
C SER A 131 20.92 21.84 -8.20
N SER A 132 22.06 21.16 -8.32
CA SER A 132 22.26 19.89 -7.63
C SER A 132 22.10 20.13 -6.12
N SER A 133 21.28 19.32 -5.44
CA SER A 133 21.26 19.37 -3.98
C SER A 133 22.67 19.04 -3.48
N LYS A 134 23.20 19.86 -2.57
CA LYS A 134 24.45 19.55 -1.87
C LYS A 134 24.22 18.29 -1.05
N ARG A 135 24.56 17.14 -1.63
CA ARG A 135 24.58 15.87 -0.92
C ARG A 135 25.80 15.97 -0.01
N ASN A 136 25.59 16.18 1.30
CA ASN A 136 26.67 16.04 2.27
C ASN A 136 27.14 14.59 2.23
N SER A 137 28.17 14.31 1.43
CA SER A 137 28.95 13.08 1.53
C SER A 137 29.69 13.15 2.86
N ARG A 138 29.08 12.63 3.93
CA ARG A 138 29.84 12.24 5.11
C ARG A 138 30.59 10.96 4.73
N SER A 139 31.79 11.12 4.18
CA SER A 139 32.81 10.08 4.23
C SER A 139 33.16 9.90 5.70
N LEU A 140 32.64 8.83 6.31
CA LEU A 140 33.18 8.29 7.54
C LEU A 140 34.45 7.53 7.16
N ASP A 141 35.56 8.23 7.00
CA ASP A 141 36.86 7.56 7.05
C ASP A 141 37.35 7.67 8.50
N GLY A 142 36.91 6.70 9.30
CA GLY A 142 37.39 6.44 10.64
C GLY A 142 38.22 5.16 10.59
N GLY A 143 39.51 5.30 10.32
CA GLY A 143 40.48 4.21 10.32
C GLY A 143 41.72 4.62 11.09
N THR A 144 41.70 4.45 12.41
CA THR A 144 42.91 4.30 13.22
C THR A 144 43.49 2.90 13.01
N LEU A 145 44.76 2.83 12.59
CA LEU A 145 45.88 2.13 13.25
C LEU A 145 47.19 2.64 12.63
#